data_AF-A0AAU9WDA6-F1
#
_entry.id   AF-A0AAU9WDA6-F1
#
_cell.length_a   1.000
_cell.length_b   1.000
_cell.length_c   1.000
_cell.angle_alpha   90.00
_cell.angle_beta   90.00
_cell.angle_gamma   90.00
#
_symmetry.space_group_name_H-M   'P 1'
#
loop_
_entity.id
_entity.type
_entity.pdbx_description
1 polymer ?
#
loop_
_entity_poly.entity_id
_entity_poly.type
_entity_poly.pdbx_seq_one_letter_code
_entity_poly.pdbx_strand_id
1 'polypeptide(L)'
;MYYRQVLPQHLILLFFFCPRSSKSLPTLDNNRITLQCLENYMLLKMDLQDLPKIEPTSLHLRHFSCRPQVINTSALFRVPFRGCGTTLGIELDHIVYQNVVDNSQEMNGSRMAVRHAPELYYPFVCRYRQKYIVTLKEGRGTDQNNKTGRENRNQTTKDIPEVVSNSSSNTSPWMHNVTWLTIIFELMWTLLRIVH
;
A
#
# COMPACT_ATOMS: atom_id res chain seq x y z
N MET A 1 67.44 25.01 4.54
CA MET A 1 66.48 26.12 4.71
C MET A 1 65.14 25.52 5.11
N TYR A 2 64.71 25.85 6.32
CA TYR A 2 63.41 25.52 6.92
C TYR A 2 62.26 26.06 6.07
N TYR A 3 61.21 25.28 5.82
CA TYR A 3 59.87 25.85 5.66
C TYR A 3 58.80 25.00 6.36
N ARG A 4 58.03 25.71 7.18
CA ARG A 4 57.03 25.28 8.16
C ARG A 4 55.88 24.46 7.57
N GLN A 5 55.51 23.39 8.27
CA GLN A 5 54.14 22.88 8.29
C GLN A 5 53.20 23.98 8.80
N VAL A 6 52.24 24.38 7.97
CA VAL A 6 51.10 25.20 8.37
C VAL A 6 49.86 24.30 8.30
N LEU A 7 49.40 23.94 9.48
CA LEU A 7 48.13 23.27 9.76
C LEU A 7 46.99 24.29 9.58
N PRO A 8 45.94 24.04 8.79
CA PRO A 8 44.71 24.80 8.90
C PRO A 8 43.74 24.05 9.83
N GLN A 9 43.59 24.60 11.05
CA GLN A 9 42.42 24.39 11.89
C GLN A 9 41.23 25.09 11.24
N HIS A 10 40.12 24.37 11.04
CA HIS A 10 38.73 24.73 11.34
C HIS A 10 37.78 23.82 10.52
N LEU A 11 37.04 22.87 11.14
CA LEU A 11 35.69 23.07 11.74
C LEU A 11 34.66 23.45 10.64
N ILE A 12 33.55 22.77 10.34
CA ILE A 12 32.58 22.01 11.16
C ILE A 12 31.83 21.06 10.20
N LEU A 13 31.84 19.75 10.46
CA LEU A 13 30.85 18.83 9.88
C LEU A 13 29.51 19.15 10.56
N LEU A 14 28.61 19.83 9.86
CA LEU A 14 27.19 19.87 10.24
C LEU A 14 26.61 18.47 10.00
N PHE A 15 26.89 17.56 10.93
CA PHE A 15 25.96 16.47 11.20
C PHE A 15 24.69 17.16 11.69
N PHE A 16 23.77 17.41 10.77
CA PHE A 16 22.36 17.51 11.10
C PHE A 16 21.99 16.18 11.76
N PHE A 17 22.25 16.07 13.06
CA PHE A 17 21.47 15.24 13.95
C PHE A 17 20.07 15.81 13.86
N CYS A 18 19.31 15.34 12.86
CA CYS A 18 17.87 15.44 12.92
C CYS A 18 17.50 14.64 14.17
N PRO A 19 17.03 15.27 15.26
CA PRO A 19 16.56 14.52 16.40
C PRO A 19 15.36 13.74 15.88
N ARG A 20 15.58 12.46 15.57
CA ARG A 20 14.52 11.52 15.26
C ARG A 20 13.72 11.43 16.56
N SER A 21 12.72 12.28 16.68
CA SER A 21 11.75 12.23 17.76
C SER A 21 11.03 10.91 17.59
N SER A 22 11.61 9.85 18.15
CA SER A 22 10.99 8.54 18.26
C SER A 22 9.89 8.67 19.31
N LYS A 23 8.80 9.34 18.95
CA LYS A 23 7.56 9.23 19.70
C LYS A 23 7.17 7.77 19.62
N SER A 24 7.20 7.08 20.76
CA SER A 24 6.66 5.72 20.87
C SER A 24 5.23 5.75 20.33
N LEU A 25 4.99 5.00 19.25
CA LEU A 25 3.65 4.86 18.70
C LEU A 25 2.75 4.28 19.80
N PRO A 26 1.58 4.86 20.08
CA PRO A 26 0.63 4.24 21.00
C PRO A 26 0.31 2.83 20.48
N THR A 27 0.68 1.82 21.25
CA THR A 27 0.38 0.43 20.93
C THR A 27 -0.97 0.09 21.53
N LEU A 28 -1.94 -0.21 20.67
CA LEU A 28 -3.22 -0.75 21.11
C LEU A 28 -3.02 -2.24 21.48
N ASP A 29 -3.49 -2.64 22.66
CA ASP A 29 -3.38 -4.03 23.12
C ASP A 29 -4.10 -4.98 22.13
N ASN A 30 -3.46 -6.11 21.82
CA ASN A 30 -3.98 -7.10 20.88
C ASN A 30 -5.37 -7.60 21.30
N ASN A 31 -5.69 -7.61 22.59
CA ASN A 31 -6.99 -8.06 23.10
C ASN A 31 -8.14 -7.09 22.76
N ARG A 32 -7.84 -5.86 22.37
CA ARG A 32 -8.84 -4.83 21.98
C ARG A 32 -9.04 -4.71 20.48
N ILE A 33 -8.36 -5.56 19.72
CA ILE A 33 -8.45 -5.61 18.27
C ILE A 33 -8.98 -6.98 17.85
N THR A 34 -10.00 -6.98 17.00
CA THR A 34 -10.53 -8.21 16.43
C THR A 34 -10.57 -8.07 14.93
N LEU A 35 -9.81 -8.90 14.24
CA LEU A 35 -9.83 -9.03 12.78
C LEU A 35 -10.52 -10.35 12.40
N GLN A 36 -11.57 -10.26 11.59
CA GLN A 36 -12.24 -11.41 11.01
C GLN A 36 -12.08 -11.37 9.48
N CYS A 37 -11.44 -12.40 8.94
CA CYS A 37 -11.28 -12.59 7.51
C CYS A 37 -12.48 -13.37 6.97
N LEU A 38 -13.53 -12.66 6.54
CA LEU A 38 -14.77 -13.25 6.04
C LEU A 38 -14.68 -13.48 4.53
N GLU A 39 -15.64 -14.21 3.98
CA GLU A 39 -15.64 -14.63 2.57
C GLU A 39 -15.62 -13.47 1.57
N ASN A 40 -16.32 -12.36 1.86
CA ASN A 40 -16.54 -11.25 0.91
C ASN A 40 -15.91 -9.92 1.35
N TYR A 41 -15.47 -9.81 2.60
CA TYR A 41 -14.87 -8.61 3.18
C TYR A 41 -14.08 -8.97 4.44
N MET A 42 -13.26 -8.03 4.92
CA MET A 42 -12.61 -8.15 6.23
C MET A 42 -13.37 -7.29 7.24
N LEU A 43 -13.59 -7.80 8.45
CA LEU A 43 -14.21 -7.04 9.53
C LEU A 43 -13.14 -6.75 10.59
N LEU A 44 -12.82 -5.49 10.80
CA LEU A 44 -11.87 -5.05 11.82
C LEU A 44 -12.59 -4.21 12.88
N LYS A 45 -12.55 -4.66 14.13
CA LYS A 45 -13.03 -3.91 15.29
C LYS A 45 -11.82 -3.50 16.13
N MET A 46 -11.75 -2.23 16.51
CA MET A 46 -10.74 -1.71 17.44
C MET A 46 -11.44 -0.94 18.55
N ASP A 47 -11.23 -1.33 19.80
CA ASP A 47 -11.73 -0.59 20.97
C ASP A 47 -10.66 0.39 21.49
N LEU A 48 -10.93 1.68 21.34
CA LEU A 48 -9.98 2.75 21.66
C LEU A 48 -10.09 3.25 23.11
N GLN A 49 -10.77 2.54 24.01
CA GLN A 49 -10.95 2.99 25.39
C GLN A 49 -9.63 3.30 26.12
N ASP A 50 -8.51 2.62 25.78
CA ASP A 50 -7.18 2.90 26.36
C ASP A 50 -6.43 4.04 25.66
N LEU A 51 -6.97 4.54 24.54
CA LEU A 51 -6.42 5.62 23.74
C LEU A 51 -7.38 6.82 23.72
N PRO A 52 -7.68 7.45 24.87
CA PRO A 52 -8.69 8.51 24.99
C PRO A 52 -8.35 9.78 24.20
N LYS A 53 -7.10 9.93 23.72
CA LYS A 53 -6.66 11.04 22.86
C LYS A 53 -6.95 10.80 21.38
N ILE A 54 -7.45 9.62 21.00
CA ILE A 54 -7.76 9.24 19.63
C ILE A 54 -9.26 9.04 19.51
N GLU A 55 -9.90 9.93 18.77
CA GLU A 55 -11.32 9.84 18.46
C GLU A 55 -11.56 8.69 17.45
N PRO A 56 -12.50 7.76 17.70
CA PRO A 56 -12.83 6.70 16.74
C PRO A 56 -13.22 7.22 15.35
N THR A 57 -13.86 8.39 15.30
CA THR A 57 -14.28 9.07 14.06
C THR A 57 -13.11 9.66 13.25
N SER A 58 -11.96 9.90 13.90
CA SER A 58 -10.74 10.38 13.25
C SER A 58 -10.05 9.29 12.44
N LEU A 59 -10.35 8.02 12.73
CA LEU A 59 -9.77 6.90 12.02
C LEU A 59 -10.30 6.77 10.59
N HIS A 60 -9.46 6.31 9.71
CA HIS A 60 -9.80 5.94 8.35
C HIS A 60 -8.92 4.78 7.87
N LEU A 61 -9.32 4.17 6.75
CA LEU A 61 -8.42 3.29 6.00
C LEU A 61 -7.50 4.13 5.10
N ARG A 62 -6.60 3.49 4.35
CA ARG A 62 -5.71 4.17 3.38
C ARG A 62 -6.39 5.21 2.49
N HIS A 63 -7.65 5.00 2.10
CA HIS A 63 -8.46 6.05 1.49
C HIS A 63 -9.25 6.80 2.57
N PHE A 64 -9.08 8.11 2.68
CA PHE A 64 -9.72 8.99 3.69
C PHE A 64 -11.26 8.94 3.70
N SER A 65 -11.88 8.58 2.58
CA SER A 65 -13.34 8.41 2.48
C SER A 65 -13.85 7.16 3.20
N CYS A 66 -12.98 6.19 3.48
CA CYS A 66 -13.35 4.95 4.14
C CYS A 66 -13.17 5.06 5.65
N ARG A 67 -14.24 5.51 6.31
CA ARG A 67 -14.33 5.73 7.77
C ARG A 67 -15.03 4.57 8.48
N PRO A 68 -14.80 4.38 9.79
CA PRO A 68 -15.46 3.32 10.55
C PRO A 68 -16.91 3.70 10.88
N GLN A 69 -17.71 2.68 11.16
CA GLN A 69 -18.88 2.83 12.01
C GLN A 69 -18.42 2.89 13.46
N VAL A 70 -18.89 3.90 14.21
CA VAL A 70 -18.53 4.07 15.62
C VAL A 70 -19.61 3.47 16.51
N ILE A 71 -19.20 2.63 17.46
CA ILE A 71 -20.07 2.01 18.48
C ILE A 71 -19.38 2.22 19.83
N ASN A 72 -19.87 3.16 20.64
CA ASN A 72 -19.21 3.61 21.87
C ASN A 72 -17.76 4.08 21.60
N THR A 73 -16.77 3.45 22.25
CA THR A 73 -15.33 3.68 22.06
C THR A 73 -14.73 2.85 20.93
N SER A 74 -15.53 2.00 20.27
CA SER A 74 -15.06 1.10 19.22
C SER A 74 -15.24 1.70 17.83
N ALA A 75 -14.20 1.55 17.00
CA ALA A 75 -14.25 1.74 15.56
C ALA A 75 -14.43 0.39 14.86
N LEU A 76 -15.48 0.28 14.05
CA LEU A 76 -15.80 -0.91 13.26
C LEU A 76 -15.63 -0.62 11.77
N PHE A 77 -14.67 -1.30 11.15
CA PHE A 77 -14.39 -1.21 9.73
C PHE A 77 -14.89 -2.45 9.00
N ARG A 78 -15.78 -2.23 8.02
CA ARG A 78 -16.14 -3.23 7.01
C ARG A 78 -15.30 -2.98 5.76
N VAL A 79 -14.25 -3.76 5.58
CA VAL A 79 -13.19 -3.49 4.61
C VAL A 79 -13.42 -4.32 3.35
N PRO A 80 -13.73 -3.69 2.20
CA PRO A 80 -13.91 -4.42 0.95
C PRO A 80 -12.56 -4.88 0.39
N PHE A 81 -12.57 -5.98 -0.35
CA PHE A 81 -11.39 -6.48 -1.08
C PHE A 81 -10.95 -5.54 -2.20
N ARG A 82 -11.89 -4.77 -2.77
CA ARG A 82 -11.65 -3.76 -3.80
C ARG A 82 -12.10 -2.41 -3.29
N GLY A 83 -11.27 -1.38 -3.52
CA GLY A 83 -11.51 -0.04 -2.99
C GLY A 83 -10.91 0.14 -1.59
N CYS A 84 -11.14 1.32 -1.00
CA CYS A 84 -10.61 1.72 0.31
C CYS A 84 -9.09 1.57 0.50
N GLY A 85 -8.33 1.53 -0.59
CA GLY A 85 -6.88 1.30 -0.57
C GLY A 85 -6.47 -0.13 -0.16
N THR A 86 -7.39 -1.08 -0.14
CA THR A 86 -7.05 -2.50 0.08
C THR A 86 -6.19 -2.99 -1.07
N THR A 87 -5.03 -3.57 -0.75
CA THR A 87 -4.11 -4.12 -1.75
C THR A 87 -4.19 -5.63 -1.80
N LEU A 88 -4.09 -6.17 -3.01
CA LEU A 88 -4.08 -7.60 -3.33
C LEU A 88 -2.64 -8.08 -3.54
N GLY A 89 -2.26 -9.14 -2.84
CA GLY A 89 -1.06 -9.92 -3.08
C GLY A 89 -1.40 -11.37 -3.44
N ILE A 90 -0.56 -11.99 -4.25
CA ILE A 90 -0.67 -13.42 -4.59
C ILE A 90 0.57 -14.11 -4.02
N GLU A 91 0.35 -15.00 -3.07
CA GLU A 91 1.35 -15.95 -2.56
C GLU A 91 1.09 -17.33 -3.22
N LEU A 92 2.00 -18.30 -3.04
CA LEU A 92 1.93 -19.61 -3.71
C LEU A 92 0.57 -20.32 -3.54
N ASP A 93 0.02 -20.31 -2.33
CA ASP A 93 -1.22 -21.01 -1.96
C ASP A 93 -2.26 -20.07 -1.31
N HIS A 94 -1.96 -18.76 -1.23
CA HIS A 94 -2.83 -17.77 -0.60
C HIS A 94 -3.06 -16.56 -1.50
N ILE A 95 -4.27 -16.01 -1.39
CA ILE A 95 -4.58 -14.65 -1.79
C ILE A 95 -4.49 -13.79 -0.53
N VAL A 96 -3.73 -12.70 -0.60
CA VAL A 96 -3.45 -11.83 0.52
C VAL A 96 -4.14 -10.49 0.31
N TYR A 97 -5.00 -10.12 1.26
CA TYR A 97 -5.57 -8.78 1.32
C TYR A 97 -5.01 -8.06 2.52
N GLN A 98 -4.52 -6.84 2.30
CA GLN A 98 -3.93 -6.03 3.37
C GLN A 98 -4.41 -4.58 3.24
N ASN A 99 -4.57 -3.93 4.39
CA ASN A 99 -4.90 -2.52 4.49
C ASN A 99 -4.32 -1.97 5.80
N VAL A 100 -4.52 -0.68 6.05
CA VAL A 100 -4.00 0.04 7.21
C VAL A 100 -5.13 0.90 7.75
N VAL A 101 -5.23 0.98 9.07
CA VAL A 101 -5.98 2.02 9.77
C VAL A 101 -5.00 3.10 10.19
N ASP A 102 -5.31 4.35 9.89
CA ASP A 102 -4.60 5.52 10.37
C ASP A 102 -5.55 6.63 10.83
N ASN A 103 -5.02 7.59 11.57
CA ASN A 103 -5.74 8.79 12.02
C ASN A 103 -5.13 10.07 11.45
N SER A 104 -4.53 9.94 10.26
CA SER A 104 -3.94 11.07 9.59
C SER A 104 -5.04 12.05 9.14
N GLN A 105 -4.67 13.30 8.91
CA GLN A 105 -5.62 14.29 8.39
C GLN A 105 -5.34 14.50 6.91
N GLU A 106 -6.42 14.56 6.12
CA GLU A 106 -6.35 14.91 4.70
C GLU A 106 -5.89 16.36 4.58
N MET A 107 -4.71 16.56 3.99
CA MET A 107 -4.08 17.87 3.94
C MET A 107 -4.50 18.63 2.67
N ASN A 108 -5.54 19.45 2.79
CA ASN A 108 -6.01 20.30 1.71
C ASN A 108 -5.27 21.66 1.73
N GLY A 109 -4.05 21.69 1.17
CA GLY A 109 -3.30 22.92 0.90
C GLY A 109 -2.38 23.44 2.04
N SER A 110 -1.75 24.59 1.78
CA SER A 110 -0.51 25.15 2.40
C SER A 110 -0.51 25.44 3.91
N ARG A 111 -1.51 24.99 4.67
CA ARG A 111 -1.59 25.21 6.12
C ARG A 111 -1.02 24.00 6.86
N MET A 112 0.13 24.18 7.51
CA MET A 112 0.69 23.19 8.42
C MET A 112 -0.22 23.08 9.67
N ALA A 113 -1.08 22.07 9.71
CA ALA A 113 -1.89 21.78 10.89
C ALA A 113 -1.01 21.10 11.96
N VAL A 114 -0.85 21.75 13.12
CA VAL A 114 -0.16 21.17 14.28
C VAL A 114 -1.08 20.10 14.89
N ARG A 115 -0.62 18.85 14.91
CA ARG A 115 -1.37 17.73 15.50
C ARG A 115 -1.13 17.66 17.01
N HIS A 116 -2.22 17.71 17.79
CA HIS A 116 -2.19 17.54 19.25
C HIS A 116 -2.52 16.10 19.71
N ALA A 117 -3.10 15.28 18.83
CA ALA A 117 -3.38 13.86 19.08
C ALA A 117 -2.19 12.98 18.69
N PRO A 118 -1.97 11.85 19.37
CA PRO A 118 -0.97 10.87 18.96
C PRO A 118 -1.37 10.24 17.62
N GLU A 119 -0.38 9.86 16.83
CA GLU A 119 -0.59 9.17 15.55
C GLU A 119 -0.85 7.68 15.79
N LEU A 120 -1.86 7.14 15.13
CA LEU A 120 -2.17 5.71 15.09
C LEU A 120 -1.91 5.21 13.68
N TYR A 121 -1.20 4.09 13.59
CA TYR A 121 -0.93 3.38 12.34
C TYR A 121 -1.00 1.88 12.63
N TYR A 122 -2.04 1.23 12.11
CA TYR A 122 -2.29 -0.19 12.37
C TYR A 122 -2.45 -0.97 11.05
N PRO A 123 -1.40 -1.63 10.57
CA PRO A 123 -1.48 -2.50 9.40
C PRO A 123 -2.13 -3.83 9.78
N PHE A 124 -2.98 -4.36 8.89
CA PHE A 124 -3.60 -5.66 9.08
C PHE A 124 -3.67 -6.43 7.75
N VAL A 125 -3.72 -7.76 7.87
CA VAL A 125 -3.65 -8.68 6.74
C VAL A 125 -4.56 -9.90 6.93
N CYS A 126 -5.27 -10.28 5.88
CA CYS A 126 -6.01 -11.52 5.78
C CYS A 126 -5.43 -12.38 4.66
N ARG A 127 -5.18 -13.66 4.96
CA ARG A 127 -4.70 -14.66 4.00
C ARG A 127 -5.79 -15.69 3.74
N TYR A 128 -6.16 -15.84 2.48
CA TYR A 128 -7.20 -16.75 2.04
C TYR A 128 -6.57 -17.86 1.21
N ARG A 129 -6.75 -19.12 1.62
CA ARG A 129 -6.25 -20.25 0.85
C ARG A 129 -6.92 -20.30 -0.52
N GLN A 130 -6.11 -20.40 -1.57
CA GLN A 130 -6.58 -20.64 -2.93
C GLN A 130 -7.13 -22.06 -3.02
N LYS A 131 -8.42 -22.21 -3.35
CA LYS A 131 -8.99 -23.54 -3.64
C LYS A 131 -8.76 -23.95 -5.10
N TYR A 132 -8.88 -23.00 -6.03
CA TYR A 132 -8.72 -23.25 -7.47
C TYR A 132 -8.21 -21.99 -8.17
N ILE A 133 -7.27 -22.14 -9.11
CA ILE A 133 -6.89 -21.07 -10.05
C ILE A 133 -7.69 -21.31 -11.34
N VAL A 134 -8.58 -20.38 -11.69
CA VAL A 134 -9.35 -20.44 -12.94
C VAL A 134 -8.68 -19.53 -13.97
N THR A 135 -8.01 -20.11 -14.96
CA THR A 135 -7.50 -19.39 -16.13
C THR A 135 -8.45 -19.58 -17.31
N LEU A 136 -9.09 -18.50 -17.78
CA LEU A 136 -9.87 -18.52 -19.01
C LEU A 136 -8.91 -18.52 -20.21
N LYS A 137 -9.09 -19.48 -21.13
CA LYS A 137 -8.45 -19.45 -22.45
C LYS A 137 -9.53 -19.13 -23.47
N GLU A 138 -9.32 -18.07 -24.23
CA GLU A 138 -10.22 -17.69 -25.31
C GLU A 138 -10.11 -18.73 -26.45
N GLY A 139 -11.23 -19.38 -26.77
CA GLY A 139 -11.29 -20.34 -27.86
C GLY A 139 -11.21 -19.62 -29.19
N ARG A 140 -10.22 -19.95 -30.03
CA ARG A 140 -10.10 -19.43 -31.39
C ARG A 140 -11.14 -20.12 -32.27
N GLY A 141 -12.35 -19.57 -32.36
CA GLY A 141 -13.38 -20.04 -33.27
C GLY A 141 -12.96 -19.80 -34.72
N THR A 142 -12.78 -20.86 -35.49
CA THR A 142 -12.72 -20.76 -36.95
C THR A 142 -14.13 -20.59 -37.48
N ASP A 143 -14.50 -19.36 -37.84
CA ASP A 143 -15.73 -19.08 -38.58
C ASP A 143 -15.61 -19.64 -40.01
N GLN A 144 -16.17 -20.82 -40.24
CA GLN A 144 -16.67 -21.21 -41.56
C GLN A 144 -18.19 -21.26 -41.47
N ASN A 145 -18.84 -20.14 -41.76
CA ASN A 145 -20.28 -20.10 -41.99
C ASN A 145 -20.56 -19.83 -43.47
N ASN A 146 -20.85 -20.90 -44.20
CA ASN A 146 -21.73 -20.82 -45.36
C ASN A 146 -23.13 -20.45 -44.87
N LYS A 147 -23.60 -19.27 -45.29
CA LYS A 147 -24.94 -18.76 -45.01
C LYS A 147 -26.00 -19.64 -45.65
N THR A 148 -26.97 -20.08 -44.85
CA THR A 148 -28.41 -19.99 -45.17
C THR A 148 -29.22 -20.45 -43.95
N GLY A 149 -30.15 -19.61 -43.49
CA GLY A 149 -31.11 -20.01 -42.45
C GLY A 149 -31.55 -18.84 -41.58
N ARG A 150 -32.58 -18.14 -42.02
CA ARG A 150 -33.25 -17.04 -41.31
C ARG A 150 -34.19 -17.65 -40.27
N GLU A 151 -33.96 -17.41 -38.99
CA GLU A 151 -34.97 -17.62 -37.96
C GLU A 151 -34.90 -16.50 -36.91
N ASN A 152 -35.98 -15.74 -36.82
CA ASN A 152 -36.16 -14.66 -35.87
C ASN A 152 -36.53 -15.24 -34.50
N ARG A 153 -35.79 -14.92 -33.46
CA ARG A 153 -36.28 -15.05 -32.08
C ARG A 153 -35.91 -13.81 -31.27
N ASN A 154 -36.92 -13.01 -31.00
CA ASN A 154 -36.87 -11.89 -30.06
C ASN A 154 -36.79 -12.46 -28.64
N GLN A 155 -35.73 -12.17 -27.90
CA GLN A 155 -35.69 -12.37 -26.45
C GLN A 155 -34.88 -11.23 -25.82
N THR A 156 -35.56 -10.49 -24.95
CA THR A 156 -35.15 -9.25 -24.29
C THR A 156 -33.90 -9.45 -23.43
N THR A 157 -32.80 -8.79 -23.81
CA THR A 157 -31.58 -8.65 -23.01
C THR A 157 -31.88 -7.80 -21.77
N LYS A 158 -31.72 -8.38 -20.57
CA LYS A 158 -31.49 -7.61 -19.34
C LYS A 158 -30.02 -7.23 -19.33
N ASP A 159 -29.75 -5.94 -19.39
CA ASP A 159 -28.42 -5.36 -19.31
C ASP A 159 -27.75 -5.75 -17.97
N ILE A 160 -26.67 -6.51 -18.07
CA ILE A 160 -25.64 -6.62 -17.05
C ILE A 160 -24.55 -5.62 -17.45
N PRO A 161 -24.03 -4.77 -16.54
CA PRO A 161 -23.05 -3.76 -16.91
C PRO A 161 -21.74 -4.38 -17.40
N GLU A 162 -21.32 -3.96 -18.58
CA GLU A 162 -19.97 -4.06 -19.11
C GLU A 162 -18.95 -3.53 -18.08
N VAL A 163 -18.07 -4.40 -17.58
CA VAL A 163 -16.79 -3.97 -17.01
C VAL A 163 -15.75 -4.11 -18.11
N VAL A 164 -15.59 -3.05 -18.90
CA VAL A 164 -14.39 -2.86 -19.71
C VAL A 164 -13.33 -2.24 -18.82
N SER A 165 -12.40 -3.05 -18.35
CA SER A 165 -11.11 -2.57 -17.83
C SER A 165 -10.01 -3.15 -18.70
N ASN A 166 -9.66 -2.42 -19.76
CA ASN A 166 -8.42 -2.62 -20.50
C ASN A 166 -7.24 -2.32 -19.57
N SER A 167 -6.64 -3.35 -18.97
CA SER A 167 -5.33 -3.23 -18.35
C SER A 167 -4.26 -3.34 -19.43
N SER A 168 -3.81 -2.21 -19.96
CA SER A 168 -2.55 -2.16 -20.68
C SER A 168 -1.43 -2.44 -19.68
N SER A 169 -0.73 -3.55 -19.85
CA SER A 169 0.54 -3.80 -19.17
C SER A 169 1.61 -2.86 -19.73
N ASN A 170 1.66 -1.63 -19.20
CA ASN A 170 2.84 -0.79 -19.33
C ASN A 170 3.76 -1.10 -18.15
N THR A 171 4.64 -2.08 -18.34
CA THR A 171 5.85 -2.22 -17.54
C THR A 171 6.68 -0.95 -17.74
N SER A 172 6.73 -0.10 -16.72
CA SER A 172 7.58 1.09 -16.71
C SER A 172 9.06 0.67 -16.78
N PRO A 173 9.87 1.18 -17.73
CA PRO A 173 11.27 0.80 -17.90
C PRO A 173 12.20 1.62 -17.00
N TRP A 174 11.96 1.61 -15.69
CA TRP A 174 12.72 2.41 -14.73
C TRP A 174 13.22 1.61 -13.52
N MET A 175 13.75 0.40 -13.71
CA MET A 175 14.60 -0.27 -12.71
C MET A 175 15.61 -1.26 -13.34
N HIS A 176 16.36 -0.83 -14.35
CA HIS A 176 17.58 -1.55 -14.78
C HIS A 176 18.87 -0.73 -14.71
N ASN A 177 18.78 0.58 -14.40
CA ASN A 177 19.96 1.46 -14.38
C ASN A 177 20.57 1.69 -12.99
N VAL A 178 19.92 1.26 -11.90
CA VAL A 178 20.44 1.49 -10.53
C VAL A 178 21.42 0.38 -10.11
N THR A 179 21.27 -0.83 -10.64
CA THR A 179 22.16 -1.96 -10.35
C THR A 179 23.49 -1.93 -11.10
N TRP A 180 23.56 -1.24 -12.25
CA TRP A 180 24.80 -1.11 -13.03
C TRP A 180 25.68 0.06 -12.55
N LEU A 181 25.09 1.14 -12.04
CA LEU A 181 25.83 2.28 -11.49
C LEU A 181 26.60 1.94 -10.20
N THR A 182 26.07 1.03 -9.37
CA THR A 182 26.76 0.57 -8.15
C THR A 182 27.98 -0.29 -8.45
N ILE A 183 27.91 -1.15 -9.47
CA ILE A 183 29.05 -2.01 -9.88
C ILE A 183 30.18 -1.17 -10.49
N ILE A 184 29.85 -0.14 -11.28
CA ILE A 184 30.85 0.76 -11.86
C ILE A 184 31.55 1.59 -10.78
N PHE A 185 30.82 2.05 -9.75
CA PHE A 185 31.39 2.83 -8.66
C PHE A 185 32.37 2.01 -7.79
N GLU A 186 32.06 0.74 -7.53
CA GLU A 186 32.95 -0.18 -6.79
C GLU A 186 34.23 -0.57 -7.58
N LEU A 187 34.11 -0.73 -8.91
CA LEU A 187 35.27 -0.98 -9.78
C LEU A 187 36.18 0.24 -9.92
N MET A 188 35.61 1.45 -9.95
CA MET A 188 36.42 2.68 -10.00
C MET A 188 37.12 2.96 -8.67
N TRP A 189 36.47 2.66 -7.54
CA TRP A 189 37.04 2.82 -6.19
C TRP A 189 38.19 1.85 -5.92
N THR A 190 38.12 0.61 -6.43
CA THR A 190 39.20 -0.37 -6.32
C THR A 190 40.41 -0.02 -7.20
N LEU A 191 40.19 0.51 -8.41
CA LEU A 191 41.29 0.95 -9.28
C LEU A 191 42.01 2.21 -8.75
N LEU A 192 41.31 3.13 -8.08
CA LEU A 192 41.95 4.31 -7.48
C LEU A 192 42.87 3.99 -6.28
N ARG A 193 42.67 2.84 -5.62
CA ARG A 193 43.55 2.37 -4.52
C ARG A 193 44.84 1.70 -4.99
N ILE A 194 44.98 1.40 -6.28
CA ILE A 194 46.17 0.74 -6.84
C ILE A 194 47.20 1.77 -7.35
N VAL A 195 46.78 3.03 -7.56
CA VAL A 195 47.60 4.10 -8.16
C VAL A 195 48.10 5.11 -7.10
N HIS A 196 47.96 4.81 -5.82
CA HIS A 196 48.43 5.64 -4.70
C HIS A 196 49.08 4.79 -3.61
#